data_AF-C7BGQ9-F1
#
_entry.id   AF-C7BGQ9-F1
#
_cell.length_a   1.000
_cell.length_b   1.000
_cell.length_c   1.000
_cell.angle_alpha   90.00
_cell.angle_beta   90.00
_cell.angle_gamma   90.00
#
_symmetry.space_group_name_H-M   'P 1'
#
loop_
_entity.id
_entity.type
_entity.pdbx_description
1 polymer ?
#
loop_
_entity_poly.entity_id
_entity_poly.type
_entity_poly.pdbx_seq_one_letter_code
_entity_poly.pdbx_strand_id
1 'polypeptide(L)'
;MVSQNELCRISNNADAIRAKAMELTDSWEGVMFALSAEELENIALALEFSPDIADKIHNELKTLQYAKIQSQVGPSFIATYHVLDVSLLALRGVTDFDNALSHVNDFNLQSFLNENQYTFQKIRAALPGHAARMNFKPETAAAVLKALGANISPDLLYELCPKYGTSSVIDLEGRRGVTTEFIRSVTLTLGMTLV
;
A
#
# COMPACT_ATOMS: atom_id res chain seq x y z
N MET A 1 -3.19 19.36 -4.68
CA MET A 1 -1.73 19.12 -4.76
C MET A 1 -1.18 19.30 -3.36
N VAL A 2 -0.53 18.28 -2.80
CA VAL A 2 -0.06 18.32 -1.41
C VAL A 2 1.17 19.22 -1.32
N SER A 3 1.18 20.20 -0.43
CA SER A 3 2.28 21.14 -0.17
C SER A 3 3.25 20.60 0.87
N GLN A 4 4.49 21.11 0.91
CA GLN A 4 5.49 20.68 1.90
C GLN A 4 5.02 20.86 3.36
N ASN A 5 4.15 21.83 3.62
CA ASN A 5 3.54 22.04 4.94
C ASN A 5 2.66 20.86 5.38
N GLU A 6 2.19 20.00 4.47
CA GLU A 6 1.35 18.86 4.79
C GLU A 6 2.15 17.62 5.21
N LEU A 7 3.48 17.61 5.09
CA LEU A 7 4.33 16.55 5.67
C LEU A 7 4.12 16.40 7.18
N CYS A 8 3.77 17.50 7.87
CA CYS A 8 3.43 17.45 9.29
C CYS A 8 2.23 16.55 9.60
N ARG A 9 1.39 16.18 8.62
CA ARG A 9 0.30 15.22 8.82
C ARG A 9 0.82 13.84 9.22
N ILE A 10 2.03 13.46 8.81
CA ILE A 10 2.65 12.20 9.23
C ILE A 10 2.94 12.25 10.73
N SER A 11 3.62 13.30 11.20
CA SER A 11 3.96 13.44 12.62
C SER A 11 2.72 13.70 13.50
N ASN A 12 1.77 14.49 13.02
CA ASN A 12 0.50 14.77 13.72
C ASN A 12 -0.37 13.51 13.91
N ASN A 13 -0.24 12.52 13.03
CA ASN A 13 -1.00 11.26 13.09
C ASN A 13 -0.12 10.05 13.46
N ALA A 14 1.09 10.27 14.01
CA ALA A 14 2.11 9.24 14.16
C ALA A 14 1.63 7.98 14.92
N ASP A 15 0.88 8.15 16.02
CA ASP A 15 0.36 7.02 16.79
C ASP A 15 -0.69 6.21 16.02
N ALA A 16 -1.63 6.90 15.36
CA ALA A 16 -2.66 6.26 14.55
C ALA A 16 -2.06 5.55 13.32
N ILE A 17 -1.06 6.17 12.68
CA ILE A 17 -0.29 5.57 11.59
C ILE A 17 0.41 4.30 12.05
N ARG A 18 1.12 4.34 13.20
CA ARG A 18 1.79 3.16 13.76
C ARG A 18 0.81 2.03 14.06
N ALA A 19 -0.30 2.35 14.73
CA ALA A 19 -1.31 1.36 15.11
C ALA A 19 -1.89 0.67 13.86
N LYS A 20 -2.29 1.46 12.85
CA LYS A 20 -2.81 0.92 11.59
C LYS A 20 -1.74 0.15 10.80
N ALA A 21 -0.49 0.61 10.80
CA ALA A 21 0.60 -0.12 10.16
C ALA A 21 0.83 -1.51 10.81
N MET A 22 0.65 -1.64 12.13
CA MET A 22 0.69 -2.95 12.80
C MET A 22 -0.45 -3.87 12.33
N GLU A 23 -1.68 -3.36 12.26
CA GLU A 23 -2.82 -4.13 11.72
C GLU A 23 -2.62 -4.54 10.25
N LEU A 24 -2.05 -3.66 9.43
CA LEU A 24 -1.67 -4.01 8.06
C LEU A 24 -0.60 -5.10 8.04
N THR A 25 0.34 -5.10 8.99
CA THR A 25 1.37 -6.16 9.10
C THR A 25 0.70 -7.52 9.33
N ASP A 26 -0.28 -7.57 10.24
CA ASP A 26 -1.05 -8.77 10.51
C ASP A 26 -1.86 -9.21 9.28
N SER A 27 -2.42 -8.24 8.55
CA SER A 27 -3.15 -8.47 7.30
C SER A 27 -2.27 -9.04 6.19
N TRP A 28 -0.97 -8.72 6.20
CA TRP A 28 0.07 -9.29 5.34
C TRP A 28 0.70 -10.57 5.89
N GLU A 29 0.02 -11.26 6.82
CA GLU A 29 0.49 -12.49 7.46
C GLU A 29 1.86 -12.33 8.17
N GLY A 30 2.15 -11.13 8.68
CA GLY A 30 3.39 -10.81 9.38
C GLY A 30 4.57 -10.47 8.46
N VAL A 31 4.39 -10.48 7.13
CA VAL A 31 5.47 -10.18 6.19
C VAL A 31 5.76 -8.68 6.16
N MET A 32 7.01 -8.29 6.41
CA MET A 32 7.46 -6.90 6.35
C MET A 32 8.28 -6.62 5.09
N PHE A 33 7.83 -5.65 4.29
CA PHE A 33 8.51 -5.23 3.07
C PHE A 33 9.30 -3.96 3.32
N ALA A 34 10.60 -4.09 3.59
CA ALA A 34 11.50 -2.94 3.73
C ALA A 34 11.66 -2.23 2.38
N LEU A 35 11.66 -0.90 2.41
CA LEU A 35 11.85 -0.07 1.22
C LEU A 35 13.09 0.80 1.35
N SER A 36 13.82 0.92 0.26
CA SER A 36 14.85 1.95 0.10
C SER A 36 14.23 3.32 -0.14
N ALA A 37 15.07 4.36 -0.02
CA ALA A 37 14.65 5.74 -0.30
C ALA A 37 14.18 5.91 -1.76
N GLU A 38 14.92 5.32 -2.71
CA GLU A 38 14.61 5.37 -4.15
C GLU A 38 13.26 4.72 -4.47
N GLU A 39 12.99 3.54 -3.90
CA GLU A 39 11.71 2.85 -4.11
C GLU A 39 10.53 3.68 -3.56
N LEU A 40 10.71 4.32 -2.41
CA LEU A 40 9.70 5.18 -1.79
C LEU A 40 9.44 6.46 -2.59
N GLU A 41 10.50 7.11 -3.07
CA GLU A 41 10.41 8.30 -3.91
C GLU A 41 9.65 7.98 -5.21
N ASN A 42 10.00 6.87 -5.88
CA ASN A 42 9.34 6.41 -7.10
C ASN A 42 7.84 6.19 -6.88
N ILE A 43 7.45 5.54 -5.77
CA ILE A 43 6.04 5.33 -5.42
C ILE A 43 5.34 6.67 -5.13
N ALA A 44 5.96 7.57 -4.36
CA ALA A 44 5.36 8.87 -4.04
C ALA A 44 5.13 9.73 -5.30
N LEU A 45 6.09 9.75 -6.23
CA LEU A 45 5.95 10.42 -7.52
C LEU A 45 4.86 9.78 -8.40
N ALA A 46 4.75 8.45 -8.37
CA ALA A 46 3.67 7.73 -9.05
C ALA A 46 2.29 8.16 -8.53
N LEU A 47 2.20 8.45 -7.24
CA LEU A 47 1.01 8.95 -6.55
C LEU A 47 0.85 10.47 -6.59
N GLU A 48 1.58 11.15 -7.48
CA GLU A 48 1.45 12.59 -7.75
C GLU A 48 1.75 13.49 -6.54
N PHE A 49 2.54 13.01 -5.59
CA PHE A 49 3.20 13.90 -4.65
C PHE A 49 4.30 14.70 -5.37
N SER A 50 4.52 15.94 -4.94
CA SER A 50 5.58 16.77 -5.51
C SER A 50 6.96 16.17 -5.21
N PRO A 51 7.99 16.48 -6.02
CA PRO A 51 9.36 16.05 -5.74
C PRO A 51 9.83 16.40 -4.32
N ASP A 52 9.46 17.59 -3.81
CA ASP A 52 9.81 18.05 -2.46
C ASP A 52 9.15 17.29 -1.30
N ILE A 53 8.15 16.45 -1.59
CA ILE A 53 7.52 15.53 -0.64
C ILE A 53 8.12 14.13 -0.84
N ALA A 54 8.27 13.71 -2.10
CA ALA A 54 8.80 12.41 -2.45
C ALA A 54 10.23 12.20 -1.93
N ASP A 55 11.08 13.23 -1.97
CA ASP A 55 12.46 13.20 -1.47
C ASP A 55 12.57 13.05 0.06
N LYS A 56 11.58 13.56 0.80
CA LYS A 56 11.57 13.61 2.28
C LYS A 56 10.78 12.48 2.91
N ILE A 57 9.85 11.86 2.18
CA ILE A 57 8.92 10.88 2.76
C ILE A 57 9.64 9.74 3.47
N HIS A 58 10.73 9.22 2.91
CA HIS A 58 11.49 8.13 3.52
C HIS A 58 12.04 8.49 4.91
N ASN A 59 12.56 9.71 5.08
CA ASN A 59 13.07 10.16 6.37
C ASN A 59 11.93 10.34 7.37
N GLU A 60 10.81 10.94 6.96
CA GLU A 60 9.62 11.10 7.80
C GLU A 60 9.09 9.75 8.28
N LEU A 61 8.97 8.76 7.39
CA LEU A 61 8.52 7.41 7.76
C LEU A 61 9.44 6.73 8.78
N LYS A 62 10.76 6.94 8.68
CA LYS A 62 11.70 6.40 9.67
C LYS A 62 11.54 7.03 11.05
N THR A 63 11.11 8.29 11.15
CA THR A 63 10.85 8.94 12.45
C THR A 63 9.69 8.30 13.21
N LEU A 64 8.80 7.60 12.51
CA LEU A 64 7.70 6.87 13.14
C LEU A 64 8.19 5.67 13.95
N GLN A 65 9.42 5.19 13.73
CA GLN A 65 10.04 4.09 14.49
C GLN A 65 9.22 2.80 14.49
N TYR A 66 8.43 2.58 13.43
CA TYR A 66 7.51 1.45 13.30
C TYR A 66 8.25 0.10 13.23
N ALA A 67 9.33 0.02 12.44
CA ALA A 67 10.13 -1.20 12.29
C ALA A 67 11.62 -0.89 12.29
N LYS A 68 12.44 -1.86 12.71
CA LYS A 68 13.90 -1.76 12.73
C LYS A 68 14.56 -3.03 12.22
N ILE A 69 15.67 -2.87 11.53
CA ILE A 69 16.58 -3.99 11.21
C ILE A 69 17.39 -4.31 12.45
N GLN A 70 17.42 -5.58 12.83
CA GLN A 70 18.37 -6.11 13.81
C GLN A 70 19.63 -6.53 13.07
N SER A 71 20.73 -5.81 13.29
CA SER A 71 22.02 -6.09 12.66
C SER A 71 23.15 -6.06 13.67
N GLN A 72 24.31 -6.58 13.28
CA GLN A 72 25.53 -6.54 14.11
C GLN A 72 26.01 -5.10 14.39
N VAL A 73 25.63 -4.13 13.56
CA VAL A 73 26.04 -2.71 13.68
C VAL A 73 25.06 -1.90 14.56
N GLY A 74 24.05 -2.55 15.13
CA GLY A 74 23.00 -1.94 15.93
C GLY A 74 21.67 -1.78 15.17
N PRO A 75 20.61 -1.35 15.89
CA PRO A 75 19.29 -1.18 15.32
C PRO A 75 19.21 0.06 14.42
N SER A 76 18.62 -0.09 13.24
CA SER A 76 18.31 1.02 12.33
C SER A 76 16.84 0.95 11.93
N PHE A 77 16.12 2.07 12.11
CA PHE A 77 14.72 2.16 11.71
C PHE A 77 14.57 2.15 10.19
N ILE A 78 13.53 1.48 9.72
CA ILE A 78 13.24 1.32 8.29
C ILE A 78 11.82 1.77 7.97
N ALA A 79 11.64 2.19 6.72
CA ALA A 79 10.32 2.38 6.15
C ALA A 79 9.86 1.08 5.48
N THR A 80 8.55 0.83 5.50
CA THR A 80 7.91 -0.35 4.91
C THR A 80 6.67 0.03 4.11
N TYR A 81 6.15 -0.89 3.29
CA TYR A 81 4.85 -0.67 2.62
C TYR A 81 3.72 -0.33 3.60
N HIS A 82 3.67 -0.95 4.78
CA HIS A 82 2.58 -0.75 5.74
C HIS A 82 2.52 0.69 6.23
N VAL A 83 3.66 1.20 6.71
CA VAL A 83 3.71 2.57 7.22
C VAL A 83 3.60 3.59 6.09
N LEU A 84 4.07 3.24 4.88
CA LEU A 84 3.90 4.04 3.68
C LEU A 84 2.41 4.23 3.35
N ASP A 85 1.62 3.16 3.26
CA ASP A 85 0.20 3.24 2.90
C ASP A 85 -0.56 4.22 3.76
N VAL A 86 -0.48 4.03 5.07
CA VAL A 86 -1.24 4.84 6.02
C VAL A 86 -0.73 6.28 6.04
N SER A 87 0.58 6.48 5.87
CA SER A 87 1.14 7.83 5.80
C SER A 87 0.71 8.57 4.54
N LEU A 88 0.59 7.88 3.39
CA LEU A 88 0.08 8.49 2.16
C LEU A 88 -1.39 8.88 2.31
N LEU A 89 -2.21 8.02 2.95
CA LEU A 89 -3.59 8.35 3.30
C LEU A 89 -3.65 9.58 4.22
N ALA A 90 -2.80 9.63 5.25
CA ALA A 90 -2.70 10.78 6.16
C ALA A 90 -2.29 12.06 5.42
N LEU A 91 -1.32 11.98 4.50
CA LEU A 91 -0.91 13.11 3.66
C LEU A 91 -2.05 13.60 2.76
N ARG A 92 -2.93 12.71 2.31
CA ARG A 92 -4.17 13.05 1.58
C ARG A 92 -5.30 13.58 2.47
N GLY A 93 -5.09 13.67 3.79
CA GLY A 93 -6.05 14.24 4.73
C GLY A 93 -6.98 13.22 5.40
N VAL A 94 -6.77 11.92 5.16
CA VAL A 94 -7.53 10.86 5.84
C VAL A 94 -7.10 10.82 7.31
N THR A 95 -8.09 10.86 8.21
CA THR A 95 -7.88 10.75 9.67
C THR A 95 -8.55 9.53 10.28
N ASP A 96 -9.54 8.95 9.58
CA ASP A 96 -10.16 7.67 9.93
C ASP A 96 -9.67 6.60 8.96
N PHE A 97 -8.61 5.88 9.35
CA PHE A 97 -8.00 4.86 8.51
C PHE A 97 -8.84 3.59 8.43
N ASP A 98 -9.69 3.30 9.42
CA ASP A 98 -10.51 2.09 9.49
C ASP A 98 -11.61 2.12 8.43
N ASN A 99 -12.11 3.32 8.12
CA ASN A 99 -13.21 3.52 7.17
C ASN A 99 -12.78 4.20 5.87
N ALA A 100 -11.46 4.35 5.63
CA ALA A 100 -10.92 5.05 4.48
C ALA A 100 -11.52 4.55 3.16
N LEU A 101 -11.62 3.23 2.99
CA LEU A 101 -12.16 2.56 1.80
C LEU A 101 -13.54 1.94 2.03
N SER A 102 -14.31 2.39 3.03
CA SER A 102 -15.64 1.86 3.37
C SER A 102 -16.67 1.90 2.23
N HIS A 103 -16.46 2.77 1.26
CA HIS A 103 -17.30 2.90 0.07
C HIS A 103 -16.96 1.86 -1.03
N VAL A 104 -15.84 1.13 -0.91
CA VAL A 104 -15.38 0.15 -1.89
C VAL A 104 -15.86 -1.25 -1.53
N ASN A 105 -16.44 -1.95 -2.50
CA ASN A 105 -16.95 -3.30 -2.36
C ASN A 105 -16.93 -4.07 -3.69
N ASP A 106 -17.39 -5.33 -3.68
CA ASP A 106 -17.42 -6.20 -4.86
C ASP A 106 -18.15 -5.61 -6.07
N PHE A 107 -19.21 -4.81 -5.85
CA PHE A 107 -20.02 -4.28 -6.93
C PHE A 107 -19.36 -3.12 -7.68
N ASN A 108 -18.43 -2.39 -7.04
CA ASN A 108 -17.86 -1.17 -7.60
C ASN A 108 -16.34 -1.19 -7.79
N LEU A 109 -15.61 -2.14 -7.19
CA LEU A 109 -14.16 -2.24 -7.29
C LEU A 109 -13.68 -2.18 -8.76
N GLN A 110 -14.26 -3.01 -9.63
CA GLN A 110 -13.84 -3.04 -11.03
C GLN A 110 -14.10 -1.72 -11.76
N SER A 111 -15.20 -1.02 -11.45
CA SER A 111 -15.47 0.31 -12.02
C SER A 111 -14.41 1.31 -11.60
N PHE A 112 -14.08 1.36 -10.30
CA PHE A 112 -13.02 2.24 -9.79
C PHE A 112 -11.68 1.97 -10.46
N LEU A 113 -11.29 0.70 -10.59
CA LEU A 113 -10.03 0.33 -11.22
C LEU A 113 -10.02 0.63 -12.74
N ASN A 114 -11.15 0.53 -13.42
CA ASN A 114 -11.28 0.90 -14.83
C ASN A 114 -11.18 2.41 -15.04
N GLU A 115 -11.87 3.20 -14.22
CA GLU A 115 -11.84 4.66 -14.26
C GLU A 115 -10.44 5.21 -13.93
N ASN A 116 -9.71 4.51 -13.07
CA ASN A 116 -8.36 4.88 -12.62
C ASN A 116 -7.25 4.02 -13.23
N GLN A 117 -7.50 3.43 -14.42
CA GLN A 117 -6.56 2.50 -15.04
C GLN A 117 -5.18 3.12 -15.26
N TYR A 118 -5.12 4.39 -15.69
CA TYR A 118 -3.84 5.09 -15.86
C TYR A 118 -3.04 5.15 -14.55
N THR A 119 -3.69 5.56 -13.45
CA THR A 119 -3.09 5.62 -12.11
C THR A 119 -2.60 4.25 -11.66
N PHE A 120 -3.42 3.20 -11.84
CA PHE A 120 -3.03 1.83 -11.53
C PHE A 120 -1.75 1.42 -12.26
N GLN A 121 -1.67 1.66 -13.58
CA GLN A 121 -0.53 1.28 -14.40
C GLN A 121 0.73 2.08 -14.03
N LYS A 122 0.57 3.36 -13.72
CA LYS A 122 1.65 4.24 -13.23
C LYS A 122 2.22 3.76 -11.91
N ILE A 123 1.35 3.41 -10.95
CA ILE A 123 1.77 2.83 -9.67
C ILE A 123 2.48 1.50 -9.90
N ARG A 124 1.90 0.60 -10.71
CA ARG A 124 2.50 -0.71 -11.02
C ARG A 124 3.95 -0.55 -11.51
N ALA A 125 4.17 0.36 -12.45
CA ALA A 125 5.51 0.60 -13.01
C ALA A 125 6.52 1.18 -12.01
N ALA A 126 6.07 1.80 -10.92
CA ALA A 126 6.92 2.37 -9.88
C ALA A 126 7.25 1.38 -8.75
N LEU A 127 6.57 0.23 -8.70
CA LEU A 127 6.83 -0.76 -7.66
C LEU A 127 8.17 -1.49 -7.90
N PRO A 128 8.89 -1.84 -6.83
CA PRO A 128 10.07 -2.69 -6.90
C PRO A 128 9.83 -4.00 -7.66
N GLY A 129 10.81 -4.42 -8.47
CA GLY A 129 10.68 -5.64 -9.28
C GLY A 129 10.45 -6.94 -8.50
N HIS A 130 10.70 -6.96 -7.18
CA HIS A 130 10.35 -8.10 -6.34
C HIS A 130 8.83 -8.26 -6.15
N ALA A 131 8.05 -7.18 -6.23
CA ALA A 131 6.60 -7.20 -6.01
C ALA A 131 5.86 -8.07 -7.05
N ALA A 132 6.36 -8.11 -8.29
CA ALA A 132 5.82 -8.93 -9.36
C ALA A 132 6.11 -10.44 -9.21
N ARG A 133 6.98 -10.82 -8.26
CA ARG A 133 7.45 -12.22 -8.07
C ARG A 133 6.93 -12.88 -6.79
N MET A 134 6.39 -12.11 -5.86
CA MET A 134 5.84 -12.63 -4.60
C MET A 134 4.33 -12.73 -4.70
N ASN A 135 3.79 -13.91 -4.43
CA ASN A 135 2.36 -14.17 -4.47
C ASN A 135 1.83 -14.42 -3.06
N PHE A 136 0.69 -13.84 -2.76
CA PHE A 136 -0.06 -14.06 -1.52
C PHE A 136 -1.41 -14.68 -1.85
N LYS A 137 -2.03 -15.30 -0.85
CA LYS A 137 -3.39 -15.81 -0.99
C LYS A 137 -4.33 -14.63 -1.31
N PRO A 138 -5.37 -14.82 -2.14
CA PRO A 138 -6.38 -13.77 -2.35
C PRO A 138 -7.03 -13.30 -1.04
N GLU A 139 -7.08 -14.15 -0.02
CA GLU A 139 -7.52 -13.82 1.33
C GLU A 139 -6.62 -12.78 2.01
N THR A 140 -5.31 -12.82 1.79
CA THR A 140 -4.37 -11.78 2.26
C THR A 140 -4.69 -10.44 1.59
N ALA A 141 -4.92 -10.45 0.27
CA ALA A 141 -5.30 -9.25 -0.46
C ALA A 141 -6.61 -8.63 0.07
N ALA A 142 -7.61 -9.47 0.32
CA ALA A 142 -8.88 -9.05 0.91
C ALA A 142 -8.70 -8.52 2.34
N ALA A 143 -7.86 -9.15 3.16
CA ALA A 143 -7.56 -8.70 4.52
C ALA A 143 -6.91 -7.31 4.54
N VAL A 144 -5.93 -7.06 3.66
CA VAL A 144 -5.27 -5.75 3.51
C VAL A 144 -6.27 -4.65 3.16
N LEU A 145 -7.17 -4.91 2.21
CA LEU A 145 -8.21 -3.95 1.82
C LEU A 145 -9.26 -3.76 2.93
N LYS A 146 -9.59 -4.83 3.66
CA LYS A 146 -10.51 -4.80 4.79
C LYS A 146 -9.98 -4.04 5.99
N ALA A 147 -8.67 -4.09 6.25
CA ALA A 147 -8.02 -3.28 7.29
C ALA A 147 -8.15 -1.76 7.04
N LEU A 148 -8.46 -1.38 5.78
CA LEU A 148 -8.76 0.00 5.37
C LEU A 148 -10.26 0.24 5.17
N GLY A 149 -11.12 -0.72 5.51
CA GLY A 149 -12.58 -0.60 5.48
C GLY A 149 -13.28 -1.16 4.24
N ALA A 150 -12.55 -1.59 3.21
CA ALA A 150 -13.17 -2.15 2.01
C ALA A 150 -13.72 -3.57 2.25
N ASN A 151 -14.88 -3.88 1.69
CA ASN A 151 -15.48 -5.22 1.80
C ASN A 151 -15.44 -5.92 0.44
N ILE A 152 -14.33 -6.59 0.15
CA ILE A 152 -14.06 -7.22 -1.14
C ILE A 152 -13.80 -8.71 -0.94
N SER A 153 -14.39 -9.55 -1.79
CA SER A 153 -14.18 -11.00 -1.76
C SER A 153 -12.81 -11.39 -2.33
N PRO A 154 -12.15 -12.40 -1.74
CA PRO A 154 -10.92 -12.98 -2.28
C PRO A 154 -11.06 -13.47 -3.73
N ASP A 155 -12.22 -14.04 -4.07
CA ASP A 155 -12.50 -14.58 -5.41
C ASP A 155 -12.49 -13.48 -6.48
N LEU A 156 -13.09 -12.32 -6.19
CA LEU A 156 -13.06 -11.17 -7.10
C LEU A 156 -11.63 -10.68 -7.31
N LEU A 157 -10.83 -10.56 -6.24
CA LEU A 157 -9.44 -10.12 -6.34
C LEU A 157 -8.59 -11.07 -7.19
N TYR A 158 -8.80 -12.38 -7.04
CA TYR A 158 -8.14 -13.38 -7.88
C TYR A 158 -8.52 -13.23 -9.35
N GLU A 159 -9.81 -13.03 -9.66
CA GLU A 159 -10.31 -12.85 -11.02
C GLU A 159 -9.80 -11.55 -11.67
N LEU A 160 -9.75 -10.46 -10.91
CA LEU A 160 -9.33 -9.16 -11.42
C LEU A 160 -7.82 -9.09 -11.66
N CYS A 161 -7.01 -9.78 -10.85
CA CYS A 161 -5.55 -9.72 -10.92
C CYS A 161 -4.98 -9.79 -12.36
N PRO A 162 -5.25 -10.83 -13.17
CA PRO A 162 -4.72 -10.88 -14.54
C PRO A 162 -5.28 -9.79 -15.48
N LYS A 163 -6.46 -9.24 -15.21
CA LYS A 163 -7.10 -8.22 -16.07
C LYS A 163 -6.35 -6.88 -16.05
N TYR A 164 -5.61 -6.59 -14.98
CA TYR A 164 -4.83 -5.35 -14.84
C TYR A 164 -3.34 -5.53 -15.17
N GLY A 165 -2.99 -6.61 -15.88
CA GLY A 165 -1.63 -6.87 -16.37
C GLY A 165 -0.63 -7.24 -15.27
N THR A 166 -1.14 -7.73 -14.13
CA THR A 166 -0.36 -8.45 -13.12
C THR A 166 -0.64 -9.95 -13.25
N SER A 167 -0.10 -10.80 -12.37
CA SER A 167 -0.29 -12.25 -12.46
C SER A 167 -1.00 -12.86 -11.24
N SER A 168 -1.84 -13.84 -11.53
CA SER A 168 -2.40 -14.78 -10.57
C SER A 168 -1.81 -16.16 -10.82
N VAL A 169 -1.64 -16.95 -9.77
CA VAL A 169 -1.07 -18.29 -9.83
C VAL A 169 -1.99 -19.33 -9.19
N ILE A 170 -1.79 -20.58 -9.54
CA ILE A 170 -2.39 -21.74 -8.89
C ILE A 170 -1.32 -22.83 -8.78
N ASP A 171 -1.19 -23.44 -7.61
CA ASP A 171 -0.23 -24.54 -7.41
C ASP A 171 -0.88 -25.92 -7.66
N LEU A 172 -0.09 -26.98 -7.48
CA LEU A 172 -0.53 -28.36 -7.69
C LEU A 172 -1.65 -28.80 -6.72
N GLU A 173 -1.81 -28.12 -5.59
CA GLU A 173 -2.85 -28.38 -4.59
C GLU A 173 -4.09 -27.49 -4.81
N GLY A 174 -4.11 -26.68 -5.88
CA GLY A 174 -5.20 -25.76 -6.17
C GLY A 174 -5.19 -24.50 -5.32
N ARG A 175 -4.11 -24.23 -4.56
CA ARG A 175 -3.99 -22.99 -3.79
C ARG A 175 -3.73 -21.83 -4.72
N ARG A 176 -4.56 -20.80 -4.58
CA ARG A 176 -4.56 -19.60 -5.42
C ARG A 176 -3.59 -18.56 -4.86
N GLY A 177 -3.00 -17.78 -5.74
CA GLY A 177 -2.20 -16.62 -5.37
C GLY A 177 -2.42 -15.43 -6.29
N VAL A 178 -2.30 -14.23 -5.74
CA VAL A 178 -2.21 -12.95 -6.45
C VAL A 178 -0.88 -12.28 -6.11
N THR A 179 -0.29 -11.58 -7.07
CA THR A 179 0.99 -10.90 -6.86
C THR A 179 0.89 -9.77 -5.84
N THR A 180 1.98 -9.53 -5.11
CA THR A 180 2.13 -8.37 -4.23
C THR A 180 1.93 -7.09 -5.04
N GLU A 181 2.51 -7.04 -6.25
CA GLU A 181 2.30 -5.95 -7.21
C GLU A 181 0.82 -5.61 -7.41
N PHE A 182 -0.05 -6.61 -7.63
CA PHE A 182 -1.50 -6.39 -7.77
C PHE A 182 -2.10 -5.76 -6.51
N ILE A 183 -1.86 -6.35 -5.34
CA ILE A 183 -2.41 -5.87 -4.07
C ILE A 183 -1.99 -4.41 -3.83
N ARG A 184 -0.70 -4.11 -4.02
CA ARG A 184 -0.14 -2.77 -3.87
C ARG A 184 -0.78 -1.78 -4.85
N SER A 185 -0.88 -2.12 -6.13
CA SER A 185 -1.48 -1.27 -7.13
C SER A 185 -2.95 -1.00 -6.85
N VAL A 186 -3.74 -1.99 -6.42
CA VAL A 186 -5.14 -1.78 -6.02
C VAL A 186 -5.22 -0.84 -4.82
N THR A 187 -4.55 -1.15 -3.71
CA THR A 187 -4.63 -0.37 -2.47
C THR A 187 -4.25 1.09 -2.69
N LEU A 188 -3.15 1.34 -3.39
CA LEU A 188 -2.68 2.69 -3.65
C LEU A 188 -3.55 3.44 -4.66
N THR A 189 -4.11 2.76 -5.66
CA THR A 189 -5.07 3.38 -6.61
C THR A 189 -6.33 3.82 -5.89
N LEU A 190 -6.88 2.97 -5.01
CA LEU A 190 -8.07 3.32 -4.22
C LEU A 190 -7.78 4.45 -3.22
N GLY A 191 -6.58 4.48 -2.63
CA GLY A 191 -6.16 5.60 -1.78
C GLY A 191 -6.14 6.95 -2.52
N MET A 192 -5.91 6.94 -3.84
CA MET A 192 -5.94 8.15 -4.67
C MET A 192 -7.36 8.67 -4.94
N THR A 193 -8.40 7.85 -4.77
CA THR A 193 -9.79 8.28 -5.03
C THR A 193 -10.46 8.94 -3.82
N LEU A 194 -9.74 9.10 -2.70
CA LEU A 194 -10.26 9.66 -1.45
C LEU A 194 -10.18 11.19 -1.36
N VAL A 195 -9.86 11.87 -2.47
CA VAL A 195 -9.51 13.30 -2.53
C VAL A 195 -10.39 14.04 -3.51
#